data_AF-A0A7J4PX46-F1
#
_entry.id   AF-A0A7J4PX46-F1
#
_cell.length_a   1.000
_cell.length_b   1.000
_cell.length_c   1.000
_cell.angle_alpha   90.00
_cell.angle_beta   90.00
_cell.angle_gamma   90.00
#
_symmetry.space_group_name_H-M   'P 1'
#
loop_
_entity.id
_entity.type
_entity.pdbx_description
1 polymer ?
#
loop_
_entity_poly.entity_id
_entity_poly.type
_entity_poly.pdbx_seq_one_letter_code
_entity_poly.pdbx_strand_id
1 'polypeptide(L)'
;MANNANGSGGLDGASSDELRYVQQVYQNQYAVATNSINMILQELQELNSAQKTLENVNLVEGKEALTSIGADTFFFSRVQSTKSVVMAVGGGYLVEKA
;
A
#
# COMPACT_ATOMS: atom_id res chain seq x y z
N MET A 1 15.79 -23.65 67.42
CA MET A 1 16.90 -24.20 66.61
C MET A 1 16.40 -24.33 65.18
N ALA A 2 17.13 -23.70 64.24
CA ALA A 2 17.11 -23.83 62.77
C ALA A 2 15.73 -23.79 62.07
N ASN A 3 15.30 -22.71 61.42
CA ASN A 3 15.85 -22.11 60.18
C ASN A 3 15.95 -23.12 59.03
N ASN A 4 15.03 -23.03 58.06
CA ASN A 4 15.45 -22.95 56.66
C ASN A 4 14.37 -22.28 55.81
N ALA A 5 14.52 -20.97 55.62
CA ALA A 5 14.06 -20.33 54.40
C ALA A 5 14.82 -20.94 53.23
N ASN A 6 14.12 -21.45 52.22
CA ASN A 6 14.75 -21.56 50.91
C ASN A 6 13.74 -21.16 49.84
N GLY A 7 14.07 -20.04 49.20
CA GLY A 7 13.15 -19.21 48.44
C GLY A 7 12.53 -19.93 47.26
N SER A 8 11.22 -19.75 47.12
CA SER A 8 10.57 -19.71 45.83
C SER A 8 11.15 -18.50 45.08
N GLY A 9 12.32 -18.71 44.47
CA GLY A 9 12.90 -17.80 43.51
C GLY A 9 11.87 -17.61 42.40
N GLY A 10 11.25 -16.44 42.40
CA GLY A 10 10.31 -15.99 41.38
C GLY A 10 10.96 -16.10 40.02
N LEU A 11 10.63 -17.17 39.32
CA LEU A 11 10.48 -17.11 37.88
C LEU A 11 9.08 -16.56 37.68
N ASP A 12 8.98 -15.23 37.65
CA ASP A 12 7.79 -14.51 37.20
C ASP A 12 7.51 -14.93 35.75
N GLY A 13 6.85 -16.07 35.60
CA GLY A 13 6.18 -16.45 34.38
C GLY A 13 5.03 -15.47 34.22
N ALA A 14 5.06 -14.68 33.13
CA ALA A 14 4.02 -13.73 32.79
C ALA A 14 2.63 -14.32 33.12
N SER A 15 1.82 -13.57 33.86
CA SER A 15 0.48 -14.02 34.24
C SER A 15 -0.30 -14.38 32.97
N SER A 16 -1.24 -15.34 33.05
CA SER A 16 -2.01 -15.75 31.87
C SER A 16 -2.71 -14.57 31.17
N ASP A 17 -3.02 -13.51 31.92
CA ASP A 17 -3.63 -12.29 31.40
C ASP A 17 -2.62 -11.40 30.65
N GLU A 18 -1.37 -11.32 31.12
CA GLU A 18 -0.28 -10.67 30.39
C GLU A 18 0.01 -11.37 29.05
N LEU A 19 0.02 -12.71 29.04
CA LEU A 19 0.22 -13.47 27.80
C LEU A 19 -0.91 -13.25 26.79
N ARG A 20 -2.17 -13.19 27.26
CA ARG A 20 -3.32 -12.87 26.41
C ARG A 20 -3.27 -11.45 25.86
N TYR A 21 -2.90 -10.49 26.71
CA TYR A 21 -2.72 -9.11 26.31
C TYR A 21 -1.63 -8.97 25.24
N VAL A 22 -0.46 -9.57 25.47
CA VAL A 22 0.65 -9.57 24.52
C VAL A 22 0.25 -10.23 23.20
N GLN A 23 -0.47 -11.36 23.23
CA GLN A 23 -0.99 -12.01 22.04
C GLN A 23 -1.92 -11.10 21.24
N GLN A 24 -2.84 -10.40 21.91
CA GLN A 24 -3.77 -9.45 21.27
C GLN A 24 -3.01 -8.28 20.63
N VAL A 25 -2.01 -7.73 21.33
CA VAL A 25 -1.16 -6.66 20.81
C VAL A 25 -0.45 -7.12 19.53
N TYR A 26 0.11 -8.32 19.50
CA TYR A 26 0.74 -8.86 18.29
C TYR A 26 -0.26 -9.07 17.15
N GLN A 27 -1.45 -9.61 17.43
CA GLN A 27 -2.48 -9.79 16.41
C GLN A 27 -2.88 -8.46 15.76
N ASN A 28 -3.04 -7.41 16.55
CA ASN A 28 -3.33 -6.06 16.04
C ASN A 28 -2.18 -5.53 15.17
N GLN A 29 -0.93 -5.74 15.60
CA GLN A 29 0.25 -5.35 14.80
C GLN A 29 0.30 -6.09 13.46
N TYR A 30 0.01 -7.39 13.45
CA TYR A 30 -0.06 -8.17 12.21
C TYR A 30 -1.16 -7.64 11.27
N ALA A 31 -2.35 -7.35 11.79
CA ALA A 31 -3.44 -6.81 10.99
C ALA A 31 -3.07 -5.46 10.34
N VAL A 32 -2.45 -4.56 11.11
CA VAL A 32 -1.96 -3.28 10.59
C VAL A 32 -0.89 -3.50 9.53
N ALA A 33 0.09 -4.37 9.78
CA ALA A 33 1.15 -4.67 8.83
C ALA A 33 0.61 -5.26 7.52
N THR A 34 -0.34 -6.21 7.60
CA THR A 34 -0.98 -6.81 6.43
C THR A 34 -1.75 -5.77 5.62
N ASN A 35 -2.49 -4.88 6.28
CA ASN A 35 -3.20 -3.79 5.59
C ASN A 35 -2.23 -2.87 4.86
N SER A 36 -1.12 -2.49 5.50
CA SER A 36 -0.07 -1.67 4.87
C SER A 36 0.57 -2.36 3.66
N ILE A 37 0.84 -3.67 3.76
CA ILE A 37 1.37 -4.45 2.62
C ILE A 37 0.38 -4.44 1.45
N ASN A 38 -0.90 -4.65 1.72
CA ASN A 38 -1.92 -4.67 0.67
C ASN A 38 -2.06 -3.31 -0.02
N MET A 39 -1.99 -2.21 0.73
CA MET A 39 -2.01 -0.85 0.16
C MET A 39 -0.80 -0.62 -0.76
N ILE A 40 0.41 -1.01 -0.32
CA ILE A 40 1.62 -0.89 -1.14
C ILE A 40 1.51 -1.74 -2.42
N LEU A 41 0.98 -2.96 -2.32
CA LEU A 41 0.79 -3.82 -3.49
C LEU A 41 -0.19 -3.23 -4.50
N GLN A 42 -1.27 -2.60 -4.03
CA GLN A 42 -2.22 -1.89 -4.89
C GLN A 42 -1.56 -0.70 -5.59
N GLU A 43 -0.82 0.13 -4.85
CA GLU A 43 -0.09 1.27 -5.41
C GLU A 43 0.95 0.82 -6.46
N LEU A 44 1.68 -0.26 -6.19
CA LEU A 44 2.62 -0.84 -7.16
C LEU A 44 1.92 -1.35 -8.42
N GLN A 45 0.72 -1.93 -8.30
CA GLN A 45 -0.07 -2.37 -9.45
C GLN A 45 -0.52 -1.18 -10.30
N GLU A 46 -0.99 -0.10 -9.66
CA GLU A 46 -1.38 1.13 -10.35
C GLU A 46 -0.20 1.76 -11.08
N LEU A 47 0.96 1.87 -10.42
CA LEU A 47 2.20 2.36 -11.04
C LEU A 47 2.65 1.50 -12.22
N ASN A 48 2.57 0.17 -12.10
CA ASN A 48 2.91 -0.76 -13.18
C ASN A 48 1.95 -0.61 -14.38
N SER A 49 0.66 -0.42 -14.12
CA SER A 49 -0.34 -0.19 -15.16
C SER A 49 -0.13 1.16 -15.85
N ALA A 50 0.19 2.21 -15.10
CA ALA A 50 0.53 3.52 -15.64
C ALA A 50 1.80 3.44 -16.51
N GLN A 51 2.86 2.79 -16.02
CA GLN A 51 4.10 2.56 -16.77
C GLN A 51 3.82 1.84 -18.10
N LYS A 52 3.10 0.72 -18.07
CA LYS A 52 2.75 -0.02 -19.31
C LYS A 52 1.93 0.81 -20.27
N THR A 53 1.01 1.63 -19.76
CA THR A 53 0.21 2.54 -20.59
C THR A 53 1.11 3.54 -21.30
N LEU A 54 2.08 4.13 -20.59
CA LEU A 54 3.04 5.07 -21.15
C LEU A 54 4.00 4.42 -22.15
N GLU A 55 4.50 3.22 -21.86
CA GLU A 55 5.35 2.45 -22.79
C GLU A 55 4.62 2.15 -24.11
N ASN A 56 3.30 1.98 -24.07
CA ASN A 56 2.48 1.64 -25.22
C ASN A 56 1.73 2.83 -25.83
N VAL A 57 1.83 4.05 -25.28
CA VAL A 57 1.03 5.20 -25.73
C VAL A 57 1.29 5.54 -27.20
N ASN A 58 2.53 5.38 -27.65
CA ASN A 58 2.93 5.62 -29.04
C ASN A 58 2.30 4.61 -30.03
N LEU A 59 1.86 3.43 -29.56
CA LEU A 59 1.15 2.46 -30.40
C LEU A 59 -0.27 2.90 -30.75
N VAL A 60 -0.84 3.80 -29.95
CA VAL A 60 -2.21 4.31 -30.08
C VAL A 60 -2.26 5.79 -30.45
N GLU A 61 -1.11 6.42 -30.69
CA GLU A 61 -1.04 7.82 -31.13
C GLU A 61 -1.83 8.05 -32.43
N GLY A 62 -2.60 9.13 -32.45
CA GLY A 62 -3.45 9.52 -33.57
C GLY A 62 -4.73 8.70 -33.71
N LYS A 63 -4.89 7.62 -32.92
CA LYS A 63 -6.07 6.75 -32.96
C LYS A 63 -7.13 7.24 -31.97
N GLU A 64 -8.38 6.88 -32.26
CA GLU A 64 -9.47 7.05 -31.32
C GLU A 64 -9.37 6.01 -30.19
N ALA A 65 -9.56 6.48 -28.97
CA ALA A 65 -9.58 5.69 -27.75
C ALA A 65 -10.86 6.01 -26.97
N LEU A 66 -11.32 5.03 -26.17
CA LEU A 66 -12.41 5.24 -25.23
C LEU A 66 -11.82 5.72 -23.90
N THR A 67 -12.22 6.92 -23.50
CA THR A 67 -11.86 7.47 -22.19
C THR A 67 -13.09 7.43 -21.28
N SER A 68 -12.95 6.84 -20.10
CA SER A 68 -14.03 6.81 -19.11
C SER A 68 -14.19 8.16 -18.43
N ILE A 69 -15.44 8.53 -18.16
CA ILE A 69 -15.80 9.71 -17.35
C ILE A 69 -16.61 9.33 -16.10
N GLY A 70 -16.55 8.05 -15.71
CA GLY A 70 -17.23 7.49 -14.54
C GLY A 70 -18.45 6.64 -14.88
N ALA A 71 -18.91 5.84 -13.92
CA ALA A 71 -20.15 5.04 -13.93
C ALA A 71 -20.50 4.44 -15.31
N ASP A 72 -19.58 3.65 -15.87
CA ASP A 72 -19.74 2.96 -17.16
C ASP A 72 -19.96 3.86 -18.39
N THR A 73 -19.66 5.15 -18.26
CA THR A 73 -19.76 6.13 -19.35
C THR A 73 -18.39 6.40 -19.97
N PHE A 74 -18.35 6.43 -21.30
CA PHE A 74 -17.15 6.63 -22.09
C PHE A 74 -17.41 7.63 -23.22
N PHE A 75 -16.38 8.36 -23.63
CA PHE A 75 -16.39 9.14 -24.87
C PHE A 75 -15.20 8.79 -25.75
N PHE A 76 -15.32 9.07 -27.05
CA PHE A 76 -14.21 8.95 -27.99
C PHE A 76 -13.25 10.13 -27.83
N SER A 77 -12.02 9.84 -27.43
CA SER A 77 -10.91 10.78 -27.43
C SER A 77 -9.91 10.39 -28.51
N ARG A 78 -9.11 11.34 -29.00
CA ARG A 78 -7.96 11.02 -29.85
C ARG A 78 -6.72 11.13 -29.00
N VAL A 79 -5.92 10.06 -28.95
CA VAL A 79 -4.65 10.11 -28.22
C VAL A 79 -3.68 10.94 -29.04
N GLN A 80 -3.24 12.06 -28.49
CA GLN A 80 -2.16 12.86 -29.05
C GLN A 80 -0.94 12.67 -28.15
N SER A 81 0.06 11.93 -28.64
CA SER A 81 1.27 11.71 -27.88
C SER A 81 2.08 13.00 -27.88
N THR A 82 2.18 13.64 -26.73
CA THR A 82 3.25 14.59 -26.47
C THR A 82 4.47 13.80 -26.00
N LYS A 83 5.68 14.25 -26.33
CA LYS A 83 6.92 13.72 -25.74
C LYS A 83 7.03 14.09 -24.24
N SER A 84 5.90 14.24 -23.55
CA SER A 84 5.80 14.68 -22.18
C SER A 84 4.49 14.21 -21.55
N VAL A 85 4.54 13.98 -20.24
CA VAL A 85 3.42 13.58 -19.40
C VAL A 85 3.37 14.46 -18.15
N VAL A 86 2.17 14.74 -17.67
CA VAL A 86 1.98 15.47 -16.40
C VAL A 86 1.88 14.46 -15.27
N MET A 87 2.77 14.59 -14.29
CA MET A 87 2.86 13.69 -13.13
C MET A 87 2.63 14.45 -11.84
N ALA A 88 1.80 13.90 -10.95
CA ALA A 88 1.68 14.39 -9.59
C ALA A 88 2.87 13.92 -8.76
N VAL A 89 3.53 14.83 -8.03
CA VAL A 89 4.72 14.54 -7.19
C VAL A 89 4.48 14.75 -5.69
N GLY A 90 3.24 15.07 -5.31
CA GLY A 90 2.84 15.35 -3.92
C GLY A 90 2.74 16.83 -3.59
N GLY A 91 2.15 17.15 -2.44
CA GLY A 91 1.99 18.54 -1.97
C GLY A 91 1.11 19.43 -2.87
N GLY A 92 0.29 18.84 -3.75
CA GLY A 92 -0.51 19.57 -4.73
C GLY A 92 0.25 19.96 -6.00
N TYR A 93 1.51 19.53 -6.17
CA TYR A 93 2.32 19.87 -7.33
C TYR A 93 2.18 18.84 -8.46
N LEU A 94 2.15 19.38 -9.68
CA LEU A 94 2.21 18.64 -10.94
C LEU A 94 3.49 19.04 -11.68
N VAL A 95 4.19 18.06 -12.25
CA VAL A 95 5.42 18.26 -13.02
C VAL A 95 5.22 17.65 -14.39
N GLU A 96 5.48 18.44 -15.43
CA GLU A 96 5.59 17.91 -16.79
C GLU A 96 6.96 17.26 -16.96
N LYS A 97 6.99 16.01 -17.41
CA LYS A 97 8.23 15.27 -17.65
C LYS A 97 8.23 14.67 -19.05
N ALA A 98 9.35 14.86 -19.74
CA ALA A 98 9.58 14.30 -21.06
C ALA A 98 9.91 12.79 -21.03
#